data_AF-A0A1P8B284-F1
#
_entry.id   AF-A0A1P8B284-F1
#
_cell.length_a   1.000
_cell.length_b   1.000
_cell.length_c   1.000
_cell.angle_alpha   90.00
_cell.angle_beta   90.00
_cell.angle_gamma   90.00
#
_symmetry.space_group_name_H-M   'P 1'
#
loop_
_entity.id
_entity.type
_entity.pdbx_description
1 polymer ?
#
loop_
_entity_poly.entity_id
_entity_poly.type
_entity_poly.pdbx_seq_one_letter_code
_entity_poly.pdbx_strand_id
1 'polypeptide(L)'
;MANSKYEYVKSFELEDEVMLPNLMVVRIDGRDFSRFSQVHEFEKPNDETALNLMNSCSAAVLEEFPDIIFAYGYSDEYSFVFKKTSRFYQRRASKILSLVASFFAAVYVTKWKEFFPQRKLLYAPSFSSKVVSCASAEVLQAYLAWRQQDCHANNQYDTCFWMLVKSGKSVSETQEILKDTQKQQKNELLFQKFGINYKTLPELFRQGSCLFKKKVEETVKHDENGNPVKRLRRKAVFVHSENIAGRSFWNEQPSLYNDLGHFTKDIGKIEPDFIRSFQFENKLLPLTWVVVRIDGCHFHRFSDVHEFEKPNDEQALKLMNSCAVAVLEEFEDIHFAYGVSDEYSFVLKKESELYKRQSSKIISAVASFFTSTYVLQWGEFFPHKELKYPPSFDGRAVCYPTYNILLDYLAWRQVDC
;
A
#
# COMPACT_ATOMS: atom_id res chain seq x y z
N MET A 1 -32.20 12.74 -9.63
CA MET A 1 -31.77 13.71 -8.62
C MET A 1 -31.75 15.08 -9.28
N ALA A 2 -32.51 16.03 -8.75
CA ALA A 2 -32.56 17.40 -9.26
C ALA A 2 -31.33 18.16 -8.75
N ASN A 3 -30.76 19.06 -9.57
CA ASN A 3 -29.66 19.96 -9.21
C ASN A 3 -30.00 20.69 -7.89
N SER A 4 -29.50 20.18 -6.77
CA SER A 4 -29.63 20.88 -5.50
C SER A 4 -28.87 22.20 -5.59
N LYS A 5 -29.30 23.23 -4.85
CA LYS A 5 -28.57 24.51 -4.77
C LYS A 5 -27.11 24.34 -4.28
N TYR A 6 -26.77 23.17 -3.72
CA TYR A 6 -25.47 22.84 -3.17
C TYR A 6 -24.54 22.14 -4.17
N GLU A 7 -24.99 21.79 -5.38
CA GLU A 7 -24.18 21.01 -6.33
C GLU A 7 -22.85 21.67 -6.71
N TYR A 8 -22.76 23.00 -6.59
CA TYR A 8 -21.53 23.75 -6.84
C TYR A 8 -20.34 23.28 -5.98
N VAL A 9 -20.56 22.65 -4.81
CA VAL A 9 -19.47 22.16 -3.95
C VAL A 9 -18.60 21.08 -4.62
N LYS A 10 -19.12 20.41 -5.67
CA LYS A 10 -18.35 19.48 -6.50
C LYS A 10 -17.26 20.17 -7.32
N SER A 11 -17.41 21.46 -7.63
CA SER A 11 -16.40 22.21 -8.41
C SER A 11 -15.11 22.47 -7.64
N PHE A 12 -15.07 22.15 -6.34
CA PHE A 12 -13.85 22.20 -5.51
C PHE A 12 -13.02 20.91 -5.62
N GLU A 13 -13.56 19.84 -6.20
CA GLU A 13 -12.78 18.64 -6.49
C GLU A 13 -11.69 18.97 -7.52
N LEU A 14 -10.44 18.61 -7.21
CA LEU A 14 -9.31 18.81 -8.10
C LEU A 14 -9.15 17.60 -9.02
N GLU A 15 -8.87 17.85 -10.28
CA GLU A 15 -8.39 16.81 -11.19
C GLU A 15 -6.98 16.38 -10.77
N ASP A 16 -6.78 15.08 -10.65
CA ASP A 16 -5.52 14.48 -10.23
C ASP A 16 -5.09 13.34 -11.16
N GLU A 17 -5.43 13.47 -12.44
CA GLU A 17 -5.05 12.53 -13.48
C GLU A 17 -3.51 12.49 -13.64
N VAL A 18 -2.95 11.29 -13.59
CA VAL A 18 -1.54 11.08 -13.96
C VAL A 18 -1.42 11.15 -15.48
N MET A 19 -0.97 12.29 -15.98
CA MET A 19 -0.85 12.58 -17.41
C MET A 19 -0.08 11.49 -18.18
N LEU A 20 -0.57 11.19 -19.39
CA LEU A 20 0.17 10.39 -20.36
C LEU A 20 1.34 11.20 -20.93
N PRO A 21 2.47 10.56 -21.28
CA PRO A 21 2.74 9.12 -21.32
C PRO A 21 3.38 8.55 -20.03
N ASN A 22 3.24 9.21 -18.87
CA ASN A 22 3.92 8.79 -17.65
C ASN A 22 3.49 7.37 -17.19
N LEU A 23 4.45 6.57 -16.77
CA LEU A 23 4.24 5.32 -16.04
C LEU A 23 3.78 5.64 -14.61
N MET A 24 2.91 4.80 -14.05
CA MET A 24 2.43 4.94 -12.68
C MET A 24 3.08 3.85 -11.81
N VAL A 25 3.70 4.27 -10.71
CA VAL A 25 4.11 3.36 -9.63
C VAL A 25 3.38 3.75 -8.37
N VAL A 26 2.62 2.83 -7.78
CA VAL A 26 1.96 3.05 -6.49
C VAL A 26 2.85 2.48 -5.40
N ARG A 27 3.39 3.31 -4.53
CA ARG A 27 4.12 2.86 -3.33
C ARG A 27 3.19 2.90 -2.15
N ILE A 28 3.10 1.80 -1.42
CA ILE A 28 2.50 1.71 -0.09
C ILE A 28 3.59 1.57 0.98
N ASP A 29 3.28 2.02 2.18
CA ASP A 29 4.20 2.08 3.33
C ASP A 29 3.41 1.95 4.63
N GLY A 30 3.82 1.04 5.51
CA GLY A 30 3.17 0.75 6.78
C GLY A 30 3.21 1.93 7.74
N ARG A 31 2.04 2.41 8.18
CA ARG A 31 1.96 3.52 9.14
C ARG A 31 2.32 3.06 10.55
N ASP A 32 3.36 3.67 11.12
CA ASP A 32 3.84 3.38 12.48
C ASP A 32 4.20 1.89 12.69
N PHE A 33 4.78 1.27 11.66
CA PHE A 33 5.12 -0.15 11.70
C PHE A 33 6.26 -0.48 12.67
N SER A 34 7.05 0.52 13.08
CA SER A 34 7.96 0.40 14.22
C SER A 34 7.20 -0.02 15.48
N ARG A 35 6.14 0.71 15.86
CA ARG A 35 5.28 0.37 16.99
C ARG A 35 4.52 -0.93 16.75
N PHE A 36 3.98 -1.12 15.54
CA PHE A 36 3.25 -2.34 15.17
C PHE A 36 4.11 -3.59 15.37
N SER A 37 5.35 -3.56 14.89
CA SER A 37 6.30 -4.67 15.01
C SER A 37 6.69 -4.95 16.46
N GLN A 38 6.77 -3.92 17.31
CA GLN A 38 7.04 -4.07 18.73
C GLN A 38 5.87 -4.70 19.47
N VAL A 39 4.65 -4.18 19.24
CA VAL A 39 3.42 -4.64 19.90
C VAL A 39 3.09 -6.10 19.52
N HIS A 40 3.41 -6.50 18.29
CA HIS A 40 3.19 -7.88 17.81
C HIS A 40 4.44 -8.77 17.88
N GLU A 41 5.50 -8.32 18.57
CA GLU A 41 6.70 -9.09 18.89
C GLU A 41 7.39 -9.70 17.65
N PHE A 42 7.55 -8.89 16.60
CA PHE A 42 8.26 -9.32 15.40
C PHE A 42 9.74 -9.52 15.70
N GLU A 43 10.30 -10.57 15.12
CA GLU A 43 11.74 -10.84 15.20
C GLU A 43 12.56 -9.67 14.62
N LYS A 44 13.70 -9.40 15.27
CA LYS A 44 14.65 -8.39 14.84
C LYS A 44 16.00 -9.03 14.48
N PRO A 45 16.67 -8.61 13.39
CA PRO A 45 16.33 -7.45 12.55
C PRO A 45 15.17 -7.68 11.57
N ASN A 46 14.89 -8.93 11.19
CA ASN A 46 13.85 -9.27 10.23
C ASN A 46 12.96 -10.39 10.78
N ASP A 47 11.66 -10.28 10.55
CA ASP A 47 10.68 -11.34 10.81
C ASP A 47 10.22 -11.91 9.47
N GLU A 48 10.68 -13.13 9.16
CA GLU A 48 10.37 -13.79 7.89
C GLU A 48 8.86 -14.02 7.71
N THR A 49 8.14 -14.30 8.78
CA THR A 49 6.69 -14.53 8.74
C THR A 49 5.96 -13.25 8.38
N ALA A 50 6.36 -12.12 8.98
CA ALA A 50 5.81 -10.80 8.66
C ALA A 50 6.08 -10.40 7.20
N LEU A 51 7.30 -10.64 6.70
CA LEU A 51 7.65 -10.37 5.31
C LEU A 51 6.87 -11.26 4.35
N ASN A 52 6.66 -12.53 4.68
CA ASN A 52 5.86 -13.44 3.88
C ASN A 52 4.36 -13.07 3.89
N LEU A 53 3.83 -12.49 4.98
CA LEU A 53 2.50 -11.90 4.98
C LEU A 53 2.42 -10.70 4.01
N MET A 54 3.40 -9.79 4.04
CA MET A 54 3.48 -8.67 3.08
C MET A 54 3.56 -9.16 1.63
N ASN A 55 4.36 -10.21 1.37
CA ASN A 55 4.43 -10.89 0.07
C ASN A 55 3.06 -11.46 -0.33
N SER A 56 2.37 -12.17 0.57
CA SER A 56 1.06 -12.75 0.29
C SER A 56 0.00 -11.69 0.00
N CYS A 57 0.11 -10.50 0.61
CA CYS A 57 -0.72 -9.34 0.30
C CYS A 57 -0.42 -8.80 -1.09
N SER A 58 0.85 -8.62 -1.44
CA SER A 58 1.24 -8.11 -2.77
C SER A 58 0.83 -9.04 -3.91
N ALA A 59 0.86 -10.36 -3.68
CA ALA A 59 0.31 -11.36 -4.60
C ALA A 59 -1.18 -11.15 -4.87
N ALA A 60 -1.98 -10.93 -3.81
CA ALA A 60 -3.40 -10.65 -3.95
C ALA A 60 -3.65 -9.33 -4.70
N VAL A 61 -2.88 -8.27 -4.43
CA VAL A 61 -2.96 -7.00 -5.17
C VAL A 61 -2.72 -7.21 -6.67
N LEU A 62 -1.72 -8.00 -7.03
CA LEU A 62 -1.39 -8.30 -8.43
C LEU A 62 -2.49 -9.12 -9.13
N GLU A 63 -3.19 -9.98 -8.39
CA GLU A 63 -4.32 -10.76 -8.87
C GLU A 63 -5.56 -9.89 -9.08
N GLU A 64 -5.89 -9.06 -8.10
CA GLU A 64 -7.07 -8.17 -8.10
C GLU A 64 -6.96 -7.05 -9.14
N PHE A 65 -5.76 -6.52 -9.39
CA PHE A 65 -5.54 -5.41 -10.32
C PHE A 65 -4.64 -5.84 -11.50
N PRO A 66 -5.21 -6.37 -12.59
CA PRO A 66 -4.44 -6.93 -13.72
C PRO A 66 -3.56 -5.94 -14.47
N ASP A 67 -3.78 -4.63 -14.29
CA ASP A 67 -2.96 -3.57 -14.87
C ASP A 67 -1.60 -3.41 -14.16
N ILE A 68 -1.46 -3.97 -12.95
CA ILE A 68 -0.19 -4.05 -12.23
C ILE A 68 0.61 -5.24 -12.77
N ILE A 69 1.79 -4.96 -13.29
CA ILE A 69 2.62 -5.94 -14.01
C ILE A 69 3.83 -6.40 -13.19
N PHE A 70 4.25 -5.60 -12.23
CA PHE A 70 5.40 -5.87 -11.38
C PHE A 70 5.18 -5.26 -10.00
N ALA A 71 5.66 -5.92 -8.97
CA ALA A 71 5.74 -5.38 -7.62
C ALA A 71 7.11 -5.66 -7.00
N TYR A 72 7.58 -4.72 -6.18
CA TYR A 72 8.79 -4.88 -5.38
C TYR A 72 8.53 -4.41 -3.95
N GLY A 73 8.94 -5.19 -2.95
CA GLY A 73 8.78 -4.80 -1.55
C GLY A 73 9.88 -5.31 -0.65
N TYR A 74 10.10 -4.58 0.43
CA TYR A 74 10.99 -4.94 1.54
C TYR A 74 10.49 -4.23 2.80
N SER A 75 10.85 -4.76 3.99
CA SER A 75 10.34 -4.22 5.25
C SER A 75 8.79 -4.16 5.23
N ASP A 76 8.25 -2.97 5.44
CA ASP A 76 6.85 -2.59 5.53
C ASP A 76 6.37 -1.80 4.30
N GLU A 77 7.16 -1.77 3.21
CA GLU A 77 6.80 -1.08 1.96
C GLU A 77 6.68 -2.02 0.76
N TYR A 78 5.82 -1.61 -0.18
CA TYR A 78 5.65 -2.27 -1.48
C TYR A 78 5.40 -1.24 -2.58
N SER A 79 5.97 -1.47 -3.75
CA SER A 79 5.84 -0.64 -4.95
C SER A 79 5.22 -1.45 -6.07
N PHE A 80 4.14 -0.94 -6.66
CA PHE A 80 3.35 -1.60 -7.69
C PHE A 80 3.43 -0.82 -9.01
N VAL A 81 4.01 -1.43 -10.04
CA VAL A 81 4.23 -0.82 -11.35
C VAL A 81 3.07 -1.18 -12.27
N PHE A 82 2.39 -0.15 -12.79
CA PHE A 82 1.32 -0.31 -13.77
C PHE A 82 1.88 -0.36 -15.20
N LYS A 83 1.21 -1.13 -16.07
CA LYS A 83 1.53 -1.16 -17.51
C LYS A 83 1.42 0.24 -18.12
N LYS A 84 2.25 0.53 -19.12
CA LYS A 84 2.35 1.87 -19.74
C LYS A 84 1.03 2.37 -20.32
N THR A 85 0.22 1.47 -20.85
CA THR A 85 -1.05 1.78 -21.50
C THR A 85 -2.23 1.88 -20.54
N SER A 86 -2.01 1.69 -19.23
CA SER A 86 -3.09 1.64 -18.25
C SER A 86 -3.99 2.88 -18.31
N ARG A 87 -5.30 2.62 -18.29
CA ARG A 87 -6.38 3.61 -18.13
C ARG A 87 -7.17 3.35 -16.84
N PHE A 88 -6.60 2.55 -15.94
CA PHE A 88 -7.22 2.12 -14.69
C PHE A 88 -7.77 3.36 -13.96
N TYR A 89 -9.08 3.36 -13.70
CA TYR A 89 -9.81 4.48 -13.08
C TYR A 89 -9.55 5.87 -13.67
N GLN A 90 -9.40 5.96 -15.00
CA GLN A 90 -9.06 7.21 -15.69
C GLN A 90 -7.77 7.84 -15.15
N ARG A 91 -6.87 7.04 -14.57
CA ARG A 91 -5.56 7.46 -14.06
C ARG A 91 -5.63 8.50 -12.94
N ARG A 92 -6.78 8.61 -12.24
CA ARG A 92 -6.96 9.47 -11.06
C ARG A 92 -6.09 8.98 -9.90
N ALA A 93 -5.10 9.78 -9.51
CA ALA A 93 -4.07 9.36 -8.57
C ALA A 93 -4.67 8.96 -7.21
N SER A 94 -5.54 9.78 -6.64
CA SER A 94 -6.23 9.56 -5.36
C SER A 94 -7.01 8.25 -5.34
N LYS A 95 -7.78 7.97 -6.39
CA LYS A 95 -8.54 6.72 -6.53
C LYS A 95 -7.62 5.51 -6.60
N ILE A 96 -6.57 5.56 -7.41
CA ILE A 96 -5.65 4.42 -7.57
C ILE A 96 -4.86 4.15 -6.28
N LEU A 97 -4.26 5.17 -5.68
CA LEU A 97 -3.41 5.00 -4.50
C LEU A 97 -4.20 4.49 -3.29
N SER A 98 -5.45 4.94 -3.14
CA SER A 98 -6.31 4.57 -2.01
C SER A 98 -6.87 3.17 -2.16
N LEU A 99 -7.25 2.76 -3.38
CA LEU A 99 -7.70 1.39 -3.66
C LEU A 99 -6.60 0.35 -3.41
N VAL A 100 -5.38 0.61 -3.87
CA VAL A 100 -4.26 -0.30 -3.65
C VAL A 100 -3.96 -0.40 -2.16
N ALA A 101 -3.95 0.74 -1.44
CA ALA A 101 -3.68 0.75 0.00
C ALA A 101 -4.78 0.08 0.82
N SER A 102 -6.06 0.37 0.52
CA SER A 102 -7.20 -0.21 1.23
C SER A 102 -7.32 -1.71 1.00
N PHE A 103 -7.20 -2.16 -0.25
CA PHE A 103 -7.23 -3.58 -0.57
C PHE A 103 -6.04 -4.32 0.08
N PHE A 104 -4.82 -3.75 0.04
CA PHE A 104 -3.67 -4.35 0.72
C PHE A 104 -3.92 -4.49 2.23
N ALA A 105 -4.45 -3.45 2.88
CA ALA A 105 -4.78 -3.45 4.30
C ALA A 105 -5.84 -4.51 4.64
N ALA A 106 -6.87 -4.64 3.82
CA ALA A 106 -7.93 -5.64 3.97
C ALA A 106 -7.36 -7.07 3.89
N VAL A 107 -6.51 -7.33 2.91
CA VAL A 107 -5.85 -8.64 2.74
C VAL A 107 -4.92 -8.94 3.90
N TYR A 108 -4.17 -7.94 4.40
CA TYR A 108 -3.26 -8.10 5.53
C TYR A 108 -3.99 -8.61 6.78
N VAL A 109 -5.13 -8.00 7.11
CA VAL A 109 -5.98 -8.43 8.23
C VAL A 109 -6.56 -9.82 7.97
N THR A 110 -7.10 -10.05 6.77
CA THR A 110 -7.72 -11.33 6.39
C THR A 110 -6.74 -12.49 6.52
N LYS A 111 -5.50 -12.30 6.05
CA LYS A 111 -4.46 -13.34 6.06
C LYS A 111 -3.68 -13.43 7.37
N TRP A 112 -3.86 -12.51 8.32
CA TRP A 112 -3.08 -12.49 9.55
C TRP A 112 -3.04 -13.85 10.26
N LYS A 113 -4.20 -14.49 10.45
CA LYS A 113 -4.32 -15.77 11.17
C LYS A 113 -3.64 -16.95 10.44
N GLU A 114 -3.51 -16.88 9.12
CA GLU A 114 -2.77 -17.88 8.32
C GLU A 114 -1.27 -17.84 8.64
N PHE A 115 -0.71 -16.64 8.78
CA PHE A 115 0.73 -16.44 9.04
C PHE A 115 1.06 -16.46 10.53
N PHE A 116 0.17 -15.95 11.38
CA PHE A 116 0.35 -15.83 12.82
C PHE A 116 -0.78 -16.54 13.60
N PRO A 117 -0.87 -17.88 13.53
CA PRO A 117 -1.98 -18.63 14.13
C PRO A 117 -2.09 -18.48 15.65
N GLN A 118 -0.97 -18.15 16.32
CA GLN A 118 -0.89 -18.02 17.78
C GLN A 118 -0.82 -16.56 18.26
N ARG A 119 -0.69 -15.57 17.36
CA ARG A 119 -0.64 -14.15 17.74
C ARG A 119 -1.94 -13.47 17.32
N LYS A 120 -2.63 -12.84 18.26
CA LYS A 120 -3.80 -12.01 17.95
C LYS A 120 -3.33 -10.72 17.28
N LEU A 121 -4.03 -10.29 16.23
CA LEU A 121 -3.89 -8.93 15.70
C LEU A 121 -4.56 -7.97 16.69
N LEU A 122 -3.77 -7.13 17.36
CA LEU A 122 -4.23 -6.32 18.49
C LEU A 122 -4.95 -5.04 18.04
N TYR A 123 -4.54 -4.47 16.91
CA TYR A 123 -5.19 -3.31 16.31
C TYR A 123 -5.05 -3.33 14.80
N ALA A 124 -5.94 -2.61 14.12
CA ALA A 124 -5.99 -2.56 12.66
C ALA A 124 -4.74 -1.86 12.08
N PRO A 125 -4.01 -2.48 11.14
CA PRO A 125 -2.89 -1.82 10.47
C PRO A 125 -3.40 -0.72 9.53
N SER A 126 -2.56 0.27 9.24
CA SER A 126 -2.83 1.34 8.28
C SER A 126 -1.64 1.49 7.35
N PHE A 127 -1.90 1.84 6.09
CA PHE A 127 -0.88 2.02 5.07
C PHE A 127 -1.05 3.38 4.40
N SER A 128 0.04 4.13 4.37
CA SER A 128 0.12 5.32 3.52
C SER A 128 0.52 4.92 2.11
N SER A 129 0.14 5.72 1.13
CA SER A 129 0.38 5.44 -0.28
C SER A 129 0.60 6.71 -1.07
N LYS A 130 1.35 6.59 -2.18
CA LYS A 130 1.51 7.64 -3.17
C LYS A 130 1.69 7.08 -4.57
N VAL A 131 1.29 7.87 -5.56
CA VAL A 131 1.64 7.61 -6.96
C VAL A 131 2.93 8.34 -7.31
N VAL A 132 3.91 7.60 -7.80
CA VAL A 132 5.13 8.11 -8.41
C VAL A 132 4.95 8.05 -9.93
N SER A 133 5.04 9.20 -10.56
CA SER A 133 4.97 9.35 -12.02
C SER A 133 6.36 9.21 -12.62
N CYS A 134 6.59 8.17 -13.41
CA CYS A 134 7.86 7.97 -14.11
C CYS A 134 7.70 8.36 -15.59
N ALA A 135 8.35 9.46 -16.01
CA ALA A 135 8.21 9.99 -17.37
C ALA A 135 8.80 9.08 -18.46
N SER A 136 9.68 8.15 -18.09
CA SER A 136 10.28 7.17 -19.01
C SER A 136 10.63 5.88 -18.28
N ALA A 137 11.02 4.86 -19.06
CA ALA A 137 11.56 3.61 -18.52
C ALA A 137 12.85 3.84 -17.70
N GLU A 138 13.67 4.82 -18.07
CA GLU A 138 14.88 5.19 -17.31
C GLU A 138 14.53 5.76 -15.93
N VAL A 139 13.48 6.57 -15.84
CA VAL A 139 13.00 7.08 -14.54
C VAL A 139 12.46 5.94 -13.67
N LEU A 140 11.78 4.95 -14.27
CA LEU A 140 11.35 3.75 -13.57
C LEU A 140 12.55 2.91 -13.08
N GLN A 141 13.58 2.74 -13.91
CA GLN A 141 14.84 2.08 -13.52
C GLN A 141 15.48 2.78 -12.33
N ALA A 142 15.58 4.11 -12.37
CA ALA A 142 16.11 4.92 -11.28
C ALA A 142 15.31 4.72 -9.98
N TYR A 143 13.98 4.69 -10.09
CA TYR A 143 13.11 4.43 -8.95
C TYR A 143 13.35 3.04 -8.34
N LEU A 144 13.35 1.99 -9.16
CA LEU A 144 13.55 0.61 -8.70
C LEU A 144 14.95 0.40 -8.10
N ALA A 145 15.99 0.98 -8.73
CA ALA A 145 17.34 0.96 -8.21
C ALA A 145 17.43 1.65 -6.85
N TRP A 146 16.71 2.77 -6.68
CA TRP A 146 16.66 3.51 -5.42
C TRP A 146 16.01 2.67 -4.32
N ARG A 147 14.85 2.04 -4.60
CA ARG A 147 14.19 1.16 -3.62
C ARG A 147 15.08 -0.01 -3.22
N GLN A 148 15.77 -0.64 -4.17
CA GLN A 148 16.66 -1.76 -3.88
C GLN A 148 17.94 -1.34 -3.12
N GLN A 149 18.50 -0.16 -3.42
CA GLN A 149 19.62 0.39 -2.66
C GLN A 149 19.23 0.70 -1.20
N ASP A 150 18.04 1.25 -0.98
CA ASP A 150 17.50 1.48 0.36
C ASP A 150 17.29 0.15 1.12
N CYS A 151 16.73 -0.88 0.47
CA CYS A 151 16.61 -2.22 1.06
C CYS A 151 17.97 -2.74 1.56
N HIS A 152 19.01 -2.66 0.73
CA HIS A 152 20.35 -3.11 1.08
C HIS A 152 20.97 -2.33 2.22
N ALA A 153 20.86 -1.00 2.17
CA ALA A 153 21.45 -0.11 3.17
C ALA A 153 20.78 -0.29 4.53
N ASN A 154 19.45 -0.35 4.55
CA ASN A 154 18.66 -0.51 5.78
C ASN A 154 18.87 -1.89 6.38
N ASN A 155 18.74 -2.98 5.62
CA ASN A 155 18.93 -4.32 6.18
C ASN A 155 20.34 -4.53 6.75
N GLN A 156 21.38 -4.00 6.08
CA GLN A 156 22.74 -4.08 6.61
C GLN A 156 22.91 -3.27 7.90
N TYR A 157 22.36 -2.05 7.93
CA TYR A 157 22.37 -1.21 9.14
C TYR A 157 21.62 -1.89 10.29
N ASP A 158 20.39 -2.36 10.04
CA ASP A 158 19.52 -2.98 11.05
C ASP A 158 20.11 -4.29 11.58
N THR A 159 20.76 -5.08 10.72
CA THR A 159 21.48 -6.28 11.16
C THR A 159 22.60 -5.91 12.13
N CYS A 160 23.44 -4.92 11.80
CA CYS A 160 24.46 -4.44 12.73
C CYS A 160 23.85 -3.91 14.03
N PHE A 161 22.80 -3.10 13.91
CA PHE A 161 22.14 -2.43 15.02
C PHE A 161 21.59 -3.46 16.01
N TRP A 162 20.79 -4.41 15.55
CA TRP A 162 20.16 -5.39 16.43
C TRP A 162 21.15 -6.41 16.99
N MET A 163 22.22 -6.75 16.27
CA MET A 163 23.27 -7.60 16.85
C MET A 163 24.03 -6.89 17.97
N LEU A 164 24.30 -5.59 17.83
CA LEU A 164 24.91 -4.79 18.89
C LEU A 164 23.96 -4.66 20.10
N VAL A 165 22.68 -4.38 19.88
CA VAL A 165 21.68 -4.33 20.97
C VAL A 165 21.58 -5.68 21.69
N LYS A 166 21.50 -6.79 20.95
CA LYS A 166 21.48 -8.16 21.52
C LYS A 166 22.77 -8.52 22.27
N SER A 167 23.89 -7.88 21.95
CA SER A 167 25.16 -8.01 22.69
C SER A 167 25.22 -7.20 24.00
N GLY A 168 24.13 -6.54 24.39
CA GLY A 168 24.01 -5.78 25.62
C GLY A 168 24.30 -4.28 25.48
N LYS A 169 24.46 -3.76 24.26
CA LYS A 169 24.62 -2.32 24.04
C LYS A 169 23.28 -1.60 24.11
N SER A 170 23.30 -0.38 24.65
CA SER A 170 22.13 0.49 24.58
C SER A 170 21.87 0.95 23.14
N VAL A 171 20.64 1.43 22.90
CA VAL A 171 20.25 2.03 21.62
C VAL A 171 21.16 3.22 21.26
N SER A 172 21.44 4.10 22.22
CA SER A 172 22.26 5.30 21.99
C SER A 172 23.71 4.95 21.66
N GLU A 173 24.32 4.01 22.39
CA GLU A 173 25.68 3.55 22.08
C GLU A 173 25.75 2.89 20.71
N THR A 174 24.73 2.11 20.35
CA THR A 174 24.66 1.44 19.04
C THR A 174 24.57 2.46 17.91
N GLN A 175 23.76 3.50 18.07
CA GLN A 175 23.66 4.59 17.09
C GLN A 175 24.98 5.30 16.89
N GLU A 176 25.71 5.63 17.97
CA GLU A 176 27.02 6.28 17.86
C GLU A 176 28.09 5.36 17.24
N ILE A 177 28.07 4.04 17.53
CA ILE A 177 28.99 3.08 16.88
C ILE A 177 28.73 3.00 15.37
N LEU A 178 27.47 3.04 14.93
CA LEU A 178 27.10 2.88 13.53
C LEU A 178 27.05 4.20 12.75
N LYS A 179 27.18 5.33 13.45
CA LYS A 179 27.20 6.67 12.86
C LYS A 179 28.33 6.78 11.85
N ASP A 180 27.99 7.32 10.68
CA ASP A 180 28.91 7.55 9.56
C ASP A 180 29.68 6.32 9.06
N THR A 181 29.31 5.11 9.48
CA THR A 181 29.96 3.87 9.04
C THR A 181 29.64 3.57 7.58
N GLN A 182 30.66 3.18 6.82
CA GLN A 182 30.52 2.74 5.43
C GLN A 182 30.11 1.27 5.34
N LYS A 183 29.65 0.85 4.15
CA LYS A 183 29.22 -0.54 3.87
C LYS A 183 30.28 -1.59 4.25
N GLN A 184 31.56 -1.30 3.98
CA GLN A 184 32.65 -2.22 4.31
C GLN A 184 32.84 -2.35 5.82
N GLN A 185 32.84 -1.25 6.56
CA GLN A 185 32.96 -1.25 8.02
C GLN A 185 31.81 -2.01 8.70
N LYS A 186 30.58 -1.89 8.16
CA LYS A 186 29.42 -2.69 8.64
C LYS A 186 29.63 -4.19 8.40
N ASN A 187 30.14 -4.59 7.24
CA ASN A 187 30.47 -6.00 6.97
C ASN A 187 31.55 -6.54 7.90
N GLU A 188 32.63 -5.76 8.10
CA GLU A 188 33.71 -6.12 9.01
C GLU A 188 33.21 -6.25 10.45
N LEU A 189 32.34 -5.34 10.90
CA LEU A 189 31.70 -5.41 12.21
C LEU A 189 30.87 -6.69 12.38
N LEU A 190 30.03 -7.04 11.41
CA LEU A 190 29.22 -8.26 11.43
C LEU A 190 30.09 -9.52 11.48
N PHE A 191 31.13 -9.56 10.64
CA PHE A 191 32.00 -10.72 10.54
C PHE A 191 32.89 -10.90 11.77
N GLN A 192 33.59 -9.85 12.21
CA GLN A 192 34.56 -9.93 13.29
C GLN A 192 33.91 -10.09 14.67
N LYS A 193 32.79 -9.39 14.93
CA LYS A 193 32.15 -9.43 16.26
C LYS A 193 31.11 -10.54 16.40
N PHE A 194 30.43 -10.89 15.32
CA PHE A 194 29.28 -11.79 15.36
C PHE A 194 29.43 -13.03 14.49
N GLY A 195 30.53 -13.17 13.73
CA GLY A 195 30.72 -14.29 12.81
C GLY A 195 29.72 -14.31 11.65
N ILE A 196 29.02 -13.20 11.39
CA ILE A 196 27.97 -13.12 10.37
C ILE A 196 28.58 -12.64 9.05
N ASN A 197 28.53 -13.51 8.04
CA ASN A 197 28.77 -13.08 6.66
C ASN A 197 27.45 -12.53 6.07
N TYR A 198 27.39 -11.21 5.90
CA TYR A 198 26.18 -10.56 5.35
C TYR A 198 25.72 -11.22 4.04
N LYS A 199 26.63 -11.60 3.13
CA LYS A 199 26.26 -12.18 1.83
C LYS A 199 25.55 -13.53 1.92
N THR A 200 25.67 -14.25 3.04
CA THR A 200 25.02 -15.56 3.22
C THR A 200 23.68 -15.46 3.92
N LEU A 201 23.24 -14.26 4.33
CA LEU A 201 21.89 -14.07 4.85
C LEU A 201 20.84 -14.34 3.76
N PRO A 202 19.61 -14.75 4.14
CA PRO A 202 18.52 -15.01 3.21
C PRO A 202 18.33 -13.88 2.19
N GLU A 203 18.10 -14.25 0.93
CA GLU A 203 17.92 -13.27 -0.16
C GLU A 203 16.71 -12.36 0.07
N LEU A 204 15.65 -12.89 0.67
CA LEU A 204 14.47 -12.12 1.09
C LEU A 204 14.85 -10.87 1.90
N PHE A 205 15.77 -11.00 2.85
CA PHE A 205 16.18 -9.89 3.71
C PHE A 205 17.12 -8.93 2.99
N ARG A 206 18.01 -9.46 2.14
CA ARG A 206 19.04 -8.65 1.48
C ARG A 206 18.53 -7.92 0.26
N GLN A 207 17.70 -8.58 -0.54
CA GLN A 207 17.30 -8.16 -1.87
C GLN A 207 15.87 -7.64 -1.90
N GLY A 208 15.06 -7.93 -0.88
CA GLY A 208 13.61 -7.77 -0.93
C GLY A 208 12.96 -8.80 -1.86
N SER A 209 11.66 -8.63 -2.08
CA SER A 209 10.83 -9.52 -2.88
C SER A 209 10.40 -8.85 -4.17
N CYS A 210 10.69 -9.47 -5.32
CA CYS A 210 10.10 -9.08 -6.60
C CYS A 210 8.97 -10.04 -6.95
N LEU A 211 7.89 -9.49 -7.49
CA LEU A 211 6.71 -10.25 -7.86
C LEU A 211 6.23 -9.81 -9.24
N PHE A 212 6.02 -10.77 -10.13
CA PHE A 212 5.39 -10.52 -11.43
C PHE A 212 4.74 -11.79 -11.96
N LYS A 213 3.89 -11.65 -12.98
CA LYS A 213 3.21 -12.82 -13.57
C LYS A 213 4.10 -13.49 -14.61
N LYS A 214 4.39 -14.79 -14.46
CA LYS A 214 5.01 -15.62 -15.50
C LYS A 214 3.97 -16.53 -16.15
N LYS A 215 4.18 -16.85 -17.43
CA LYS A 215 3.43 -17.91 -18.12
C LYS A 215 3.99 -19.25 -17.65
N VAL A 216 3.17 -20.05 -16.98
CA VAL A 216 3.52 -21.37 -16.45
C VAL A 216 2.58 -22.40 -17.07
N GLU A 217 3.13 -23.53 -17.53
CA GLU A 217 2.32 -24.68 -17.93
C GLU A 217 1.77 -25.38 -16.69
N GLU A 218 0.46 -25.53 -16.63
CA GLU A 218 -0.22 -26.22 -15.53
C GLU A 218 -1.09 -27.34 -16.09
N THR A 219 -0.97 -28.52 -15.49
CA THR A 219 -1.88 -29.64 -15.75
C THR A 219 -3.24 -29.32 -15.14
N VAL A 220 -4.24 -29.07 -15.99
CA VAL A 220 -5.57 -28.65 -15.53
C VAL A 220 -6.47 -29.86 -15.28
N LYS A 221 -6.26 -30.94 -16.02
CA LYS A 221 -6.94 -32.22 -15.88
C LYS A 221 -6.15 -33.32 -16.59
N HIS A 222 -6.52 -34.56 -16.37
CA HIS A 222 -6.09 -35.68 -17.21
C HIS A 222 -7.20 -36.00 -18.23
N ASP A 223 -6.83 -36.38 -19.45
CA ASP A 223 -7.79 -36.88 -20.44
C ASP A 223 -8.26 -38.30 -20.08
N GLU A 224 -9.19 -38.84 -20.88
CA GLU A 224 -9.75 -40.19 -20.68
C GLU A 224 -8.70 -41.31 -20.75
N ASN A 225 -7.51 -41.01 -21.32
CA ASN A 225 -6.37 -41.93 -21.42
C ASN A 225 -5.32 -41.67 -20.32
N GLY A 226 -5.58 -40.78 -19.36
CA GLY A 226 -4.67 -40.43 -18.28
C GLY A 226 -3.55 -39.45 -18.67
N ASN A 227 -3.56 -38.87 -19.86
CA ASN A 227 -2.54 -37.89 -20.26
C ASN A 227 -2.82 -36.52 -19.65
N PRO A 228 -1.78 -35.80 -19.17
CA PRO A 228 -1.94 -34.47 -18.60
C PRO A 228 -2.32 -33.44 -19.66
N VAL A 229 -3.49 -32.82 -19.52
CA VAL A 229 -3.92 -31.68 -20.33
C VAL A 229 -3.33 -30.41 -19.73
N LYS A 230 -2.24 -29.93 -20.34
CA LYS A 230 -1.56 -28.71 -19.92
C LYS A 230 -2.22 -27.46 -20.51
N ARG A 231 -2.36 -26.41 -19.72
CA ARG A 231 -2.69 -25.06 -20.20
C ARG A 231 -1.68 -24.06 -19.68
N LEU A 232 -1.37 -23.09 -20.53
CA LEU A 232 -0.52 -21.97 -20.15
C LEU A 232 -1.34 -20.97 -19.34
N ARG A 233 -0.98 -20.75 -18.08
CA ARG A 233 -1.61 -19.76 -17.20
C ARG A 233 -0.61 -18.71 -16.75
N ARG A 234 -1.07 -17.49 -16.52
CA ARG A 234 -0.27 -16.44 -15.88
C ARG A 234 -0.38 -16.61 -14.36
N LYS A 235 0.72 -16.96 -13.70
CA LYS A 235 0.79 -17.07 -12.22
C LYS A 235 1.76 -16.05 -11.67
N ALA A 236 1.43 -15.47 -10.52
CA ALA A 236 2.34 -14.60 -9.79
C ALA A 236 3.50 -15.45 -9.26
N VAL A 237 4.74 -14.97 -9.45
CA VAL A 237 5.94 -15.66 -8.96
C VAL A 237 6.83 -14.67 -8.21
N PHE A 238 7.35 -15.11 -7.06
CA PHE A 238 8.37 -14.39 -6.32
C PHE A 238 9.75 -14.70 -6.88
N VAL A 239 10.56 -13.66 -7.03
CA VAL A 239 11.96 -13.74 -7.48
C VAL A 239 12.79 -12.81 -6.60
N HIS A 240 13.96 -13.27 -6.20
CA HIS A 240 15.00 -12.45 -5.58
C HIS A 240 16.10 -12.21 -6.61
N SER A 241 16.59 -10.97 -6.72
CA SER A 241 17.61 -10.59 -7.70
C SER A 241 18.47 -9.49 -7.13
N GLU A 242 19.79 -9.53 -7.40
CA GLU A 242 20.72 -8.48 -6.97
C GLU A 242 20.57 -7.16 -7.73
N ASN A 243 19.92 -7.18 -8.90
CA ASN A 243 19.70 -5.98 -9.70
C ASN A 243 18.34 -6.03 -10.40
N ILE A 244 17.32 -5.51 -9.73
CA ILE A 244 15.93 -5.48 -10.23
C ILE A 244 15.71 -4.34 -11.22
N ALA A 245 16.61 -3.37 -11.28
CA ALA A 245 16.56 -2.27 -12.26
C ALA A 245 17.34 -2.60 -13.54
N GLY A 246 18.01 -3.75 -13.55
CA GLY A 246 18.87 -4.19 -14.63
C GLY A 246 18.10 -4.56 -15.88
N ARG A 247 18.71 -4.28 -17.03
CA ARG A 247 18.18 -4.63 -18.34
C ARG A 247 17.95 -6.14 -18.47
N SER A 248 18.90 -6.97 -18.02
CA SER A 248 18.78 -8.43 -18.07
C SER A 248 17.53 -8.90 -17.32
N PHE A 249 17.33 -8.40 -16.09
CA PHE A 249 16.17 -8.76 -15.27
C PHE A 249 14.83 -8.47 -15.97
N TRP A 250 14.68 -7.30 -16.62
CA TRP A 250 13.42 -6.93 -17.27
C TRP A 250 13.25 -7.54 -18.67
N ASN A 251 14.27 -7.47 -19.51
CA ASN A 251 14.16 -7.86 -20.92
C ASN A 251 14.13 -9.39 -21.12
N GLU A 252 14.63 -10.17 -20.16
CA GLU A 252 14.53 -11.64 -20.18
C GLU A 252 13.16 -12.16 -19.75
N GLN A 253 12.26 -11.29 -19.27
CA GLN A 253 10.92 -11.65 -18.82
C GLN A 253 9.87 -11.19 -19.85
N PRO A 254 9.34 -12.08 -20.71
CA PRO A 254 8.41 -11.69 -21.76
C PRO A 254 7.14 -10.99 -21.25
N SER A 255 6.68 -11.30 -20.04
CA SER A 255 5.50 -10.65 -19.45
C SER A 255 5.74 -9.18 -19.14
N LEU A 256 6.92 -8.83 -18.63
CA LEU A 256 7.27 -7.44 -18.31
C LEU A 256 7.59 -6.66 -19.57
N TYR A 257 8.38 -7.27 -20.46
CA TYR A 257 8.77 -6.68 -21.74
C TYR A 257 7.56 -6.24 -22.58
N ASN A 258 6.55 -7.10 -22.72
CA ASN A 258 5.40 -6.80 -23.58
C ASN A 258 4.54 -5.63 -23.05
N ASP A 259 4.47 -5.45 -21.72
CA ASP A 259 3.60 -4.45 -21.10
C ASP A 259 4.29 -3.08 -20.88
N LEU A 260 5.63 -3.05 -20.84
CA LEU A 260 6.42 -1.85 -20.50
C LEU A 260 7.37 -1.41 -21.64
N GLY A 261 7.87 -2.35 -22.44
CA GLY A 261 8.91 -2.15 -23.46
C GLY A 261 10.30 -2.57 -22.99
N HIS A 262 11.33 -2.18 -23.76
CA HIS A 262 12.73 -2.52 -23.46
C HIS A 262 13.39 -1.50 -22.55
N PHE A 263 14.19 -1.98 -21.59
CA PHE A 263 15.23 -1.16 -20.99
C PHE A 263 16.44 -1.15 -21.93
N THR A 264 16.89 0.04 -22.35
CA THR A 264 17.93 0.19 -23.38
C THR A 264 19.34 0.15 -22.79
N LYS A 265 19.50 0.64 -21.55
CA LYS A 265 20.76 0.71 -20.80
C LYS A 265 20.52 0.33 -19.34
N ASP A 266 21.58 -0.10 -18.67
CA ASP A 266 21.60 -0.21 -17.22
C ASP A 266 21.86 1.16 -16.59
N ILE A 267 21.25 1.43 -15.43
CA ILE A 267 21.54 2.64 -14.68
C ILE A 267 22.75 2.42 -13.79
N GLY A 268 23.84 3.17 -14.03
CA GLY A 268 25.07 3.06 -13.24
C GLY A 268 25.03 3.83 -11.93
N LYS A 269 24.44 5.03 -11.94
CA LYS A 269 24.26 5.89 -10.76
C LYS A 269 22.91 6.58 -10.83
N ILE A 270 22.23 6.66 -9.69
CA ILE A 270 20.95 7.36 -9.57
C ILE A 270 21.26 8.85 -9.39
N GLU A 271 20.71 9.67 -10.28
CA GLU A 271 20.84 11.12 -10.16
C GLU A 271 20.08 11.62 -8.92
N PRO A 272 20.67 12.51 -8.08
CA PRO A 272 20.00 13.02 -6.89
C PRO A 272 18.64 13.66 -7.17
N ASP A 273 18.47 14.28 -8.33
CA ASP A 273 17.20 14.92 -8.71
C ASP A 273 16.08 13.91 -8.97
N PHE A 274 16.39 12.68 -9.42
CA PHE A 274 15.40 11.61 -9.46
C PHE A 274 14.88 11.29 -8.07
N ILE A 275 15.77 11.11 -7.09
CA ILE A 275 15.39 10.84 -5.70
C ILE A 275 14.48 11.95 -5.16
N ARG A 276 14.86 13.22 -5.38
CA ARG A 276 14.03 14.37 -4.99
C ARG A 276 12.66 14.34 -5.65
N SER A 277 12.59 14.04 -6.95
CA SER A 277 11.31 13.97 -7.67
C SER A 277 10.40 12.86 -7.13
N PHE A 278 10.96 11.70 -6.74
CA PHE A 278 10.19 10.61 -6.14
C PHE A 278 9.69 10.93 -4.74
N GLN A 279 10.36 11.85 -4.04
CA GLN A 279 9.99 12.33 -2.71
C GLN A 279 8.99 13.49 -2.74
N PHE A 280 8.77 14.11 -3.90
CA PHE A 280 7.79 15.18 -4.05
C PHE A 280 6.37 14.66 -3.79
N GLU A 281 5.58 15.43 -3.04
CA GLU A 281 4.19 15.13 -2.73
C GLU A 281 3.34 16.40 -2.84
N ASN A 282 2.17 16.26 -3.47
CA ASN A 282 1.20 17.35 -3.55
C ASN A 282 0.65 17.65 -2.16
N LYS A 283 0.59 18.94 -1.83
CA LYS A 283 0.04 19.43 -0.57
C LYS A 283 -1.30 20.11 -0.80
N LEU A 284 -2.24 19.85 0.09
CA LEU A 284 -3.52 20.53 0.14
C LEU A 284 -3.32 21.99 0.58
N LEU A 285 -4.13 22.89 0.04
CA LEU A 285 -4.08 24.32 0.37
C LEU A 285 -4.11 24.55 1.89
N PRO A 286 -3.20 25.38 2.45
CA PRO A 286 -3.19 25.67 3.88
C PRO A 286 -4.43 26.45 4.31
N LEU A 287 -4.79 26.39 5.60
CA LEU A 287 -5.91 27.13 6.20
C LEU A 287 -7.28 26.89 5.53
N THR A 288 -7.46 25.71 4.93
CA THR A 288 -8.75 25.26 4.37
C THR A 288 -9.22 24.01 5.09
N TRP A 289 -10.54 23.88 5.28
CA TRP A 289 -11.13 22.65 5.75
C TRP A 289 -10.86 21.55 4.74
N VAL A 290 -10.39 20.39 5.19
CA VAL A 290 -10.17 19.24 4.30
C VAL A 290 -11.26 18.23 4.58
N VAL A 291 -11.97 17.82 3.54
CA VAL A 291 -12.88 16.68 3.60
C VAL A 291 -12.25 15.52 2.88
N VAL A 292 -11.94 14.46 3.63
CA VAL A 292 -11.53 13.17 3.08
C VAL A 292 -12.80 12.34 2.91
N ARG A 293 -13.23 12.15 1.66
CA ARG A 293 -14.34 11.25 1.35
C ARG A 293 -13.77 9.89 0.96
N ILE A 294 -14.26 8.83 1.58
CA ILE A 294 -14.04 7.44 1.19
C ILE A 294 -15.33 6.84 0.62
N ASP A 295 -15.18 5.88 -0.28
CA ASP A 295 -16.24 5.34 -1.12
C ASP A 295 -15.99 3.84 -1.39
N GLY A 296 -17.01 3.01 -1.20
CA GLY A 296 -16.93 1.56 -1.35
C GLY A 296 -16.73 1.13 -2.80
N CYS A 297 -15.61 0.48 -3.09
CA CYS A 297 -15.32 0.05 -4.46
C CYS A 297 -16.21 -1.14 -4.86
N HIS A 298 -17.05 -0.95 -5.88
CA HIS A 298 -17.99 -1.97 -6.35
C HIS A 298 -18.87 -2.55 -5.23
N PHE A 299 -19.27 -1.70 -4.26
CA PHE A 299 -19.91 -2.16 -3.04
C PHE A 299 -21.31 -2.75 -3.24
N HIS A 300 -21.99 -2.41 -4.35
CA HIS A 300 -23.22 -3.10 -4.76
C HIS A 300 -22.99 -4.61 -4.89
N ARG A 301 -21.93 -5.02 -5.59
CA ARG A 301 -21.54 -6.42 -5.76
C ARG A 301 -21.11 -7.03 -4.43
N PHE A 302 -20.41 -6.26 -3.59
CA PHE A 302 -20.03 -6.70 -2.24
C PHE A 302 -21.26 -7.01 -1.39
N SER A 303 -22.23 -6.11 -1.39
CA SER A 303 -23.51 -6.27 -0.68
C SER A 303 -24.31 -7.46 -1.19
N ASP A 304 -24.33 -7.68 -2.51
CA ASP A 304 -25.08 -8.78 -3.11
C ASP A 304 -24.41 -10.14 -2.81
N VAL A 305 -23.09 -10.24 -2.92
CA VAL A 305 -22.33 -11.46 -2.61
C VAL A 305 -22.43 -11.82 -1.12
N HIS A 306 -22.49 -10.82 -0.23
CA HIS A 306 -22.66 -11.02 1.20
C HIS A 306 -24.13 -10.98 1.64
N GLU A 307 -25.10 -10.95 0.72
CA GLU A 307 -26.53 -11.04 1.02
C GLU A 307 -26.96 -10.03 2.09
N PHE A 308 -26.59 -8.76 1.89
CA PHE A 308 -27.04 -7.66 2.75
C PHE A 308 -28.52 -7.37 2.52
N GLU A 309 -29.25 -7.09 3.60
CA GLU A 309 -30.65 -6.69 3.53
C GLU A 309 -30.83 -5.41 2.69
N LYS A 310 -31.89 -5.38 1.88
CA LYS A 310 -32.20 -4.25 0.98
C LYS A 310 -33.51 -3.58 1.43
N PRO A 311 -33.62 -2.24 1.35
CA PRO A 311 -32.63 -1.32 0.80
C PRO A 311 -31.45 -1.04 1.73
N ASN A 312 -31.59 -1.27 3.04
CA ASN A 312 -30.58 -0.96 4.05
C ASN A 312 -30.39 -2.15 4.98
N ASP A 313 -29.13 -2.55 5.17
CA ASP A 313 -28.73 -3.55 6.15
C ASP A 313 -28.20 -2.85 7.40
N GLU A 314 -28.94 -2.98 8.52
CA GLU A 314 -28.61 -2.30 9.77
C GLU A 314 -27.24 -2.72 10.31
N GLN A 315 -26.87 -4.00 10.18
CA GLN A 315 -25.58 -4.51 10.66
C GLN A 315 -24.43 -3.94 9.83
N ALA A 316 -24.59 -3.89 8.50
CA ALA A 316 -23.60 -3.29 7.60
C ALA A 316 -23.38 -1.81 7.93
N LEU A 317 -24.46 -1.05 8.14
CA LEU A 317 -24.38 0.37 8.51
C LEU A 317 -23.76 0.57 9.90
N LYS A 318 -24.05 -0.30 10.88
CA LYS A 318 -23.41 -0.25 12.20
C LYS A 318 -21.91 -0.55 12.13
N LEU A 319 -21.50 -1.50 11.29
CA LEU A 319 -20.08 -1.78 11.06
C LEU A 319 -19.38 -0.56 10.43
N MET A 320 -19.98 0.06 9.41
CA MET A 320 -19.45 1.29 8.80
C MET A 320 -19.32 2.43 9.83
N ASN A 321 -20.32 2.61 10.68
CA ASN A 321 -20.29 3.59 11.78
C ASN A 321 -19.16 3.30 12.78
N SER A 322 -19.00 2.04 13.18
CA SER A 322 -17.92 1.60 14.08
C SER A 322 -16.54 1.90 13.50
N CYS A 323 -16.35 1.67 12.20
CA CYS A 323 -15.12 2.02 11.49
C CYS A 323 -14.86 3.54 11.49
N ALA A 324 -15.91 4.34 11.33
CA ALA A 324 -15.80 5.80 11.38
C ALA A 324 -15.44 6.30 12.79
N VAL A 325 -15.97 5.68 13.85
CA VAL A 325 -15.57 5.96 15.23
C VAL A 325 -14.08 5.66 15.42
N ALA A 326 -13.60 4.50 14.97
CA ALA A 326 -12.19 4.16 15.05
C ALA A 326 -11.30 5.18 14.31
N VAL A 327 -11.72 5.66 13.13
CA VAL A 327 -11.01 6.73 12.41
C VAL A 327 -10.95 8.03 13.22
N LEU A 328 -12.03 8.43 13.89
CA LEU A 328 -12.03 9.63 14.73
C LEU A 328 -11.11 9.48 15.94
N GLU A 329 -11.03 8.29 16.52
CA GLU A 329 -10.13 8.00 17.65
C GLU A 329 -8.66 7.96 17.23
N GLU A 330 -8.36 7.43 16.05
CA GLU A 330 -6.99 7.27 15.56
C GLU A 330 -6.40 8.57 14.99
N PHE A 331 -7.23 9.41 14.38
CA PHE A 331 -6.81 10.65 13.72
C PHE A 331 -7.42 11.86 14.42
N GLU A 332 -6.77 12.34 15.48
CA GLU A 332 -7.23 13.46 16.34
C GLU A 332 -7.53 14.77 15.58
N ASP A 333 -6.93 14.96 14.41
CA ASP A 333 -7.18 16.10 13.52
C ASP A 333 -8.59 16.09 12.89
N ILE A 334 -9.23 14.92 12.81
CA ILE A 334 -10.58 14.74 12.23
C ILE A 334 -11.62 15.05 13.30
N HIS A 335 -12.47 16.04 13.04
CA HIS A 335 -13.43 16.57 14.03
C HIS A 335 -14.84 16.07 13.85
N PHE A 336 -15.15 15.59 12.65
CA PHE A 336 -16.50 15.24 12.28
C PHE A 336 -16.45 14.18 11.18
N ALA A 337 -17.33 13.20 11.29
CA ALA A 337 -17.53 12.17 10.29
C ALA A 337 -19.03 12.10 9.95
N TYR A 338 -19.34 11.94 8.67
CA TYR A 338 -20.72 11.75 8.20
C TYR A 338 -20.74 10.65 7.14
N GLY A 339 -21.62 9.66 7.32
CA GLY A 339 -21.72 8.50 6.44
C GLY A 339 -23.08 8.34 5.81
N VAL A 340 -23.10 7.82 4.58
CA VAL A 340 -24.31 7.48 3.82
C VAL A 340 -23.98 6.24 2.99
N SER A 341 -24.78 5.17 3.12
CA SER A 341 -24.54 3.91 2.42
C SER A 341 -23.12 3.36 2.67
N ASP A 342 -22.32 3.25 1.63
CA ASP A 342 -20.96 2.73 1.56
C ASP A 342 -19.90 3.83 1.53
N GLU A 343 -20.29 5.07 1.86
CA GLU A 343 -19.43 6.25 1.82
C GLU A 343 -19.34 6.97 3.17
N TYR A 344 -18.17 7.53 3.47
CA TYR A 344 -17.96 8.43 4.62
C TYR A 344 -17.18 9.68 4.21
N SER A 345 -17.52 10.78 4.85
CA SER A 345 -16.83 12.07 4.77
C SER A 345 -16.23 12.40 6.12
N PHE A 346 -14.91 12.55 6.18
CA PHE A 346 -14.16 12.93 7.37
C PHE A 346 -13.64 14.35 7.24
N VAL A 347 -14.00 15.22 8.18
CA VAL A 347 -13.68 16.65 8.14
C VAL A 347 -12.51 16.94 9.08
N LEU A 348 -11.39 17.40 8.50
CA LEU A 348 -10.23 17.87 9.23
C LEU A 348 -10.35 19.38 9.49
N LYS A 349 -9.83 19.82 10.64
CA LYS A 349 -9.66 21.24 10.97
C LYS A 349 -8.91 22.00 9.88
N LYS A 350 -9.26 23.28 9.68
CA LYS A 350 -8.56 24.13 8.71
C LYS A 350 -7.08 24.33 9.04
N GLU A 351 -6.72 24.30 10.33
CA GLU A 351 -5.35 24.40 10.85
C GLU A 351 -4.61 23.06 10.87
N SER A 352 -5.25 21.95 10.47
CA SER A 352 -4.63 20.63 10.55
C SER A 352 -3.35 20.57 9.72
N GLU A 353 -2.27 20.12 10.36
CA GLU A 353 -0.98 19.81 9.74
C GLU A 353 -0.75 18.30 9.63
N LEU A 354 -1.84 17.51 9.70
CA LEU A 354 -1.78 16.06 9.55
C LEU A 354 -1.00 15.70 8.27
N TYR A 355 0.08 14.93 8.45
CA TYR A 355 1.04 14.58 7.39
C TYR A 355 1.55 15.76 6.56
N LYS A 356 1.72 16.95 7.16
CA LYS A 356 2.13 18.18 6.46
C LYS A 356 1.22 18.50 5.26
N ARG A 357 -0.06 18.14 5.39
CA ARG A 357 -1.13 18.28 4.39
C ARG A 357 -0.86 17.53 3.08
N GLN A 358 -0.04 16.48 3.10
CA GLN A 358 0.22 15.62 1.93
C GLN A 358 -1.04 14.81 1.59
N SER A 359 -1.68 15.15 0.46
CA SER A 359 -3.01 14.63 0.11
C SER A 359 -3.01 13.11 0.02
N SER A 360 -2.03 12.53 -0.66
CA SER A 360 -1.92 11.09 -0.88
C SER A 360 -1.82 10.32 0.45
N LYS A 361 -1.03 10.81 1.41
CA LYS A 361 -0.88 10.18 2.73
C LYS A 361 -2.14 10.27 3.56
N ILE A 362 -2.79 11.43 3.61
CA ILE A 362 -4.04 11.59 4.35
C ILE A 362 -5.10 10.63 3.80
N ILE A 363 -5.33 10.65 2.47
CA ILE A 363 -6.37 9.84 1.83
C ILE A 363 -6.13 8.35 2.06
N SER A 364 -4.92 7.87 1.78
CA SER A 364 -4.59 6.44 1.90
C SER A 364 -4.55 5.95 3.34
N ALA A 365 -4.05 6.76 4.29
CA ALA A 365 -4.02 6.37 5.70
C ALA A 365 -5.44 6.20 6.25
N VAL A 366 -6.35 7.14 5.96
CA VAL A 366 -7.77 7.06 6.37
C VAL A 366 -8.46 5.88 5.69
N ALA A 367 -8.35 5.76 4.36
CA ALA A 367 -9.01 4.69 3.61
C ALA A 367 -8.50 3.29 4.03
N SER A 368 -7.19 3.11 4.17
CA SER A 368 -6.61 1.82 4.58
C SER A 368 -6.96 1.45 6.01
N PHE A 369 -6.94 2.41 6.95
CA PHE A 369 -7.31 2.16 8.34
C PHE A 369 -8.80 1.86 8.50
N PHE A 370 -9.66 2.60 7.79
CA PHE A 370 -11.09 2.29 7.75
C PHE A 370 -11.33 0.88 7.24
N THR A 371 -10.65 0.48 6.17
CA THR A 371 -10.82 -0.83 5.53
C THR A 371 -10.31 -1.97 6.40
N SER A 372 -9.13 -1.84 7.00
CA SER A 372 -8.59 -2.86 7.90
C SER A 372 -9.43 -3.00 9.17
N THR A 373 -9.98 -1.89 9.69
CA THR A 373 -10.93 -1.91 10.80
C THR A 373 -12.21 -2.64 10.41
N TYR A 374 -12.74 -2.38 9.21
CA TYR A 374 -13.93 -3.05 8.68
C TYR A 374 -13.74 -4.58 8.65
N VAL A 375 -12.60 -5.05 8.15
CA VAL A 375 -12.28 -6.48 8.12
C VAL A 375 -12.08 -7.05 9.52
N LEU A 376 -11.37 -6.32 10.40
CA LEU A 376 -11.07 -6.77 11.76
C LEU A 376 -12.35 -6.92 12.60
N GLN A 377 -13.30 -6.00 12.46
CA GLN A 377 -14.56 -5.98 13.20
C GLN A 377 -15.66 -6.81 12.54
N TRP A 378 -15.46 -7.32 11.32
CA TRP A 378 -16.49 -8.07 10.57
C TRP A 378 -17.18 -9.15 11.40
N GLY A 379 -16.41 -9.98 12.10
CA GLY A 379 -16.94 -11.09 12.90
C GLY A 379 -17.79 -10.66 14.11
N GLU A 380 -17.62 -9.43 14.60
CA GLU A 380 -18.41 -8.87 15.70
C GLU A 380 -19.81 -8.44 15.21
N PHE A 381 -19.89 -7.88 14.00
CA PHE A 381 -21.14 -7.42 13.41
C PHE A 381 -21.87 -8.51 12.61
N PHE A 382 -21.14 -9.49 12.09
CA PHE A 382 -21.68 -10.59 11.30
C PHE A 382 -21.19 -11.97 11.78
N PRO A 383 -21.60 -12.44 12.96
CA PRO A 383 -21.06 -13.65 13.59
C PRO A 383 -21.33 -14.95 12.81
N HIS A 384 -22.31 -14.94 11.90
CA HIS A 384 -22.73 -16.10 11.11
C HIS A 384 -22.48 -15.93 9.61
N LYS A 385 -21.78 -14.87 9.20
CA LYS A 385 -21.51 -14.58 7.79
C LYS A 385 -20.01 -14.52 7.59
N GLU A 386 -19.50 -15.38 6.71
CA GLU A 386 -18.10 -15.33 6.32
C GLU A 386 -17.84 -14.13 5.39
N LEU A 387 -16.72 -13.44 5.58
CA LEU A 387 -16.23 -12.44 4.64
C LEU A 387 -15.65 -13.17 3.41
N LYS A 388 -16.43 -13.25 2.33
CA LYS A 388 -16.10 -14.04 1.13
C LYS A 388 -14.91 -13.48 0.35
N TYR A 389 -14.74 -12.15 0.35
CA TYR A 389 -13.55 -11.49 -0.20
C TYR A 389 -13.31 -10.14 0.48
N PRO A 390 -12.06 -9.63 0.49
CA PRO A 390 -11.74 -8.38 1.16
C PRO A 390 -12.40 -7.17 0.48
N PRO A 391 -13.01 -6.23 1.23
CA PRO A 391 -13.50 -4.98 0.67
C PRO A 391 -12.33 -4.06 0.28
N SER A 392 -12.62 -3.06 -0.55
CA SER A 392 -11.70 -1.96 -0.81
C SER A 392 -12.47 -0.65 -0.90
N PHE A 393 -11.82 0.43 -0.48
CA PHE A 393 -12.38 1.77 -0.48
C PHE A 393 -11.44 2.70 -1.23
N ASP A 394 -11.98 3.47 -2.17
CA ASP A 394 -11.26 4.60 -2.73
C ASP A 394 -11.55 5.87 -1.94
N GLY A 395 -10.67 6.86 -2.06
CA GLY A 395 -10.86 8.13 -1.40
C GLY A 395 -10.31 9.30 -2.18
N ARG A 396 -10.79 10.48 -1.81
CA ARG A 396 -10.36 11.79 -2.32
C ARG A 396 -10.33 12.80 -1.18
N ALA A 397 -9.51 13.84 -1.31
CA ALA A 397 -9.48 14.96 -0.38
C ALA A 397 -9.87 16.25 -1.10
N VAL A 398 -10.80 17.00 -0.53
CA VAL A 398 -11.32 18.26 -1.09
C VAL A 398 -11.12 19.38 -0.09
N CYS A 399 -10.63 20.53 -0.56
CA CYS A 399 -10.41 21.71 0.27
C CYS A 399 -11.59 22.68 0.16
N TYR A 400 -12.24 22.98 1.29
CA TYR A 400 -13.27 24.00 1.39
C TYR A 400 -12.75 25.23 2.14
N PRO A 401 -12.70 26.41 1.52
CA PRO A 401 -11.99 27.56 2.08
C PRO A 401 -12.76 28.28 3.19
N THR A 402 -14.07 28.12 3.27
CA THR A 402 -14.90 28.78 4.29
C THR A 402 -15.81 27.78 5.00
N TYR A 403 -16.20 28.14 6.22
CA TYR A 403 -17.15 27.35 7.00
C TYR A 403 -18.50 27.20 6.30
N ASN A 404 -18.99 28.24 5.61
CA ASN A 404 -20.25 28.17 4.87
C ASN A 404 -20.20 27.16 3.71
N ILE A 405 -19.10 27.12 2.96
CA ILE A 405 -18.95 26.15 1.86
C ILE A 405 -18.85 24.71 2.40
N LEU A 406 -18.19 24.52 3.55
CA LEU A 406 -18.18 23.23 4.24
C LEU A 406 -19.60 22.81 4.67
N LEU A 407 -20.39 23.73 5.23
CA LEU A 407 -21.78 23.44 5.58
C LEU A 407 -22.63 23.11 4.36
N ASP A 408 -22.43 23.81 3.24
CA ASP A 408 -23.11 23.50 1.97
C ASP A 408 -22.72 22.12 1.45
N TYR A 409 -21.47 21.70 1.64
CA TYR A 409 -21.04 20.33 1.34
C TYR A 409 -21.77 19.30 2.21
N LEU A 410 -21.88 19.54 3.52
CA LEU A 410 -22.59 18.63 4.42
C LEU A 410 -24.09 18.59 4.09
N ALA A 411 -24.69 19.73 3.74
CA ALA A 411 -26.08 19.80 3.29
C ALA A 411 -26.27 19.07 1.95
N TRP A 412 -25.33 19.16 1.02
CA TRP A 412 -25.33 18.38 -0.21
C TRP A 412 -25.38 16.87 0.11
N ARG A 413 -24.54 16.40 1.04
CA ARG A 413 -24.51 14.99 1.45
C ARG A 413 -25.79 14.52 2.14
N GLN A 414 -26.46 15.39 2.89
CA GLN A 414 -27.75 15.08 3.50
C GLN A 414 -28.89 14.97 2.47
N VAL A 415 -28.84 15.77 1.40
CA VAL A 415 -29.84 15.73 0.31
C VAL A 415 -29.67 14.48 -0.57
N ASP A 416 -28.47 13.89 -0.59
CA ASP A 416 -28.21 12.62 -1.29
C ASP A 416 -28.76 11.38 -0.54
N CYS A 417 -29.17 11.52 0.74
CA CYS A 417 -29.88 10.48 1.52
C CYS A 417 -31.38 10.46 1.19
#